data_AF-A0A940F8N7-F1
#
_entry.id   AF-A0A940F8N7-F1
#
_cell.length_a   1.000
_cell.length_b   1.000
_cell.length_c   1.000
_cell.angle_alpha   90.00
_cell.angle_beta   90.00
_cell.angle_gamma   90.00
#
_symmetry.space_group_name_H-M   'P 1'
#
loop_
_entity.id
_entity.type
_entity.pdbx_description
1 polymer ?
#
loop_
_entity_poly.entity_id
_entity_poly.type
_entity_poly.pdbx_seq_one_letter_code
_entity_poly.pdbx_strand_id
1 'polypeptide(L)' 'MSAENPSPADADAALLRAAIACADRARQVAEEGGHGVTAETWATAAAELSLAAKGVAVPLPARPGK' A
#
# COMPACT_ATOMS: atom_id res chain seq x y z
N MET A 1 8.29 27.62 3.78
CA MET A 1 7.35 26.68 3.14
C MET A 1 6.63 25.95 4.26
N SER A 2 5.41 26.38 4.60
CA SER A 2 4.59 25.64 5.57
C SER A 2 4.04 24.43 4.83
N ALA A 3 4.29 23.22 5.33
CA ALA A 3 3.60 22.04 4.83
C ALA A 3 2.12 22.18 5.23
N GLU A 4 1.27 22.58 4.29
CA GLU A 4 -0.17 22.42 4.46
C GLU A 4 -0.42 20.93 4.68
N ASN A 5 -1.05 20.58 5.81
CA ASN A 5 -1.47 19.20 6.04
C ASN A 5 -2.49 18.86 4.95
N PRO A 6 -2.29 17.76 4.19
CA PRO A 6 -3.22 17.37 3.15
C PRO A 6 -4.61 17.18 3.75
N SER A 7 -5.64 17.58 3.01
CA SER A 7 -7.02 17.30 3.43
C SER A 7 -7.23 15.78 3.53
N PRO A 8 -8.17 15.30 4.36
CA PRO A 8 -8.47 13.87 4.44
C PRO A 8 -8.77 13.24 3.09
N ALA A 9 -9.48 13.95 2.20
CA ALA A 9 -9.78 13.49 0.86
C ALA A 9 -8.53 13.36 -0.02
N ASP A 10 -7.57 14.28 0.11
CA ASP A 10 -6.29 14.21 -0.61
C ASP A 10 -5.43 13.05 -0.09
N ALA A 11 -5.47 12.79 1.21
CA ALA A 11 -4.79 11.67 1.84
C ALA A 11 -5.39 10.33 1.36
N ASP A 12 -6.72 10.18 1.34
CA ASP A 12 -7.40 8.99 0.82
C ASP A 12 -7.09 8.75 -0.65
N ALA A 13 -7.10 9.81 -1.48
CA ALA A 13 -6.72 9.72 -2.89
C ALA A 13 -5.24 9.34 -3.07
N ALA A 14 -4.34 9.82 -2.20
CA ALA A 14 -2.94 9.40 -2.20
C ALA A 14 -2.78 7.92 -1.81
N LEU A 15 -3.51 7.45 -0.80
CA LEU A 15 -3.52 6.05 -0.36
C LEU A 15 -4.05 5.12 -1.47
N LEU A 16 -5.13 5.49 -2.16
CA LEU A 16 -5.64 4.72 -3.30
C LEU A 16 -4.63 4.63 -4.45
N ARG A 17 -3.95 5.73 -4.79
CA ARG A 17 -2.90 5.72 -5.80
C ARG A 17 -1.73 4.81 -5.41
N ALA A 18 -1.32 4.84 -4.14
CA ALA A 18 -0.28 3.96 -3.63
C ALA A 18 -0.70 2.48 -3.67
N ALA A 19 -1.96 2.18 -3.34
CA ALA A 19 -2.51 0.84 -3.42
C ALA A 19 -2.46 0.28 -4.85
N ILE A 20 -2.89 1.09 -5.84
CA ILE A 20 -2.84 0.72 -7.26
C ILE A 20 -1.40 0.43 -7.70
N ALA A 21 -0.46 1.32 -7.37
CA ALA A 21 0.95 1.12 -7.71
C ALA A 21 1.54 -0.16 -7.10
N CYS A 22 1.16 -0.51 -5.88
CA CYS A 22 1.57 -1.77 -5.25
C CYS A 22 0.95 -2.99 -5.95
N ALA A 23 -0.31 -2.92 -6.34
CA ALA A 23 -0.97 -3.99 -7.10
C ALA A 23 -0.32 -4.21 -8.47
N ASP A 24 0.00 -3.13 -9.19
CA ASP A 24 0.71 -3.18 -10.46
C ASP A 24 2.10 -3.80 -10.29
N ARG A 25 2.81 -3.43 -9.21
CA ARG A 25 4.13 -4.02 -8.91
C ARG A 25 4.03 -5.50 -8.55
N ALA A 26 3.02 -5.91 -7.77
CA ALA A 26 2.78 -7.32 -7.45
C ALA A 26 2.56 -8.13 -8.73
N ARG A 27 1.75 -7.60 -9.65
CA ARG A 27 1.48 -8.19 -10.95
C ARG A 27 2.75 -8.31 -11.79
N GLN A 28 3.54 -7.24 -11.90
CA GLN A 28 4.80 -7.25 -12.65
C GLN A 28 5.77 -8.31 -12.10
N VAL A 29 5.93 -8.37 -10.78
CA VAL A 29 6.81 -9.36 -10.14
C VAL A 29 6.32 -10.78 -10.43
N ALA A 30 5.01 -11.03 -10.38
CA ALA A 30 4.44 -12.34 -10.72
C ALA A 30 4.64 -12.71 -12.20
N GLU A 31 4.46 -11.75 -13.12
CA GLU A 31 4.66 -11.94 -14.56
C GLU A 31 6.14 -12.20 -14.93
N GLU A 32 7.08 -11.60 -14.20
CA GLU A 32 8.53 -11.84 -14.34
C GLU A 32 8.99 -13.20 -13.77
N GLY A 33 8.06 -14.05 -13.29
CA GLY A 33 8.36 -15.33 -12.64
C GLY A 33 8.82 -15.17 -11.19
N GLY A 34 8.64 -13.99 -10.61
CA GLY A 34 8.85 -13.71 -9.20
C GLY A 34 7.79 -14.40 -8.36
N HIS A 35 8.06 -15.65 -8.00
CA HIS A 35 7.26 -16.42 -7.06
C HIS A 35 7.78 -16.22 -5.62
N GLY A 36 6.87 -16.18 -4.65
CA GLY A 36 7.18 -16.13 -3.22
C GLY A 36 6.89 -14.78 -2.56
N VAL A 37 7.55 -14.56 -1.41
CA VAL A 37 7.23 -13.51 -0.43
C VAL A 37 7.13 -12.11 -1.02
N THR A 38 7.88 -11.79 -2.08
CA THR A 38 7.93 -10.44 -2.65
C THR A 38 6.63 -10.04 -3.36
N ALA A 39 6.06 -10.90 -4.22
CA ALA A 39 4.80 -10.59 -4.91
C ALA A 39 3.64 -10.51 -3.91
N GLU A 40 3.61 -11.42 -2.95
CA GLU A 40 2.64 -11.44 -1.85
C GLU A 40 2.75 -10.18 -0.99
N THR A 41 3.97 -9.73 -0.67
CA THR A 41 4.20 -8.49 0.10
C THR A 41 3.61 -7.27 -0.61
N TRP A 42 3.81 -7.15 -1.93
CA TRP A 42 3.23 -6.05 -2.70
C TRP A 42 1.69 -6.13 -2.77
N ALA A 43 1.14 -7.33 -2.92
CA ALA A 43 -0.32 -7.53 -2.91
C ALA A 43 -0.94 -7.23 -1.54
N THR A 44 -0.29 -7.63 -0.44
CA THR A 44 -0.72 -7.31 0.92
C THR A 44 -0.67 -5.81 1.17
N ALA A 45 0.44 -5.14 0.81
CA ALA A 45 0.54 -3.68 0.93
C ALA A 45 -0.56 -2.96 0.15
N ALA A 46 -0.88 -3.42 -1.07
CA ALA A 46 -1.98 -2.86 -1.87
C ALA A 46 -3.35 -2.99 -1.16
N ALA A 47 -3.63 -4.16 -0.58
CA ALA A 47 -4.86 -4.40 0.17
C ALA A 47 -4.95 -3.52 1.42
N GLU A 48 -3.87 -3.41 2.18
CA GLU A 48 -3.80 -2.59 3.39
C GLU A 48 -4.01 -1.10 3.09
N LEU A 49 -3.35 -0.57 2.06
CA LEU A 49 -3.53 0.81 1.62
C LEU A 49 -4.96 1.10 1.14
N SER A 50 -5.59 0.13 0.45
CA SER A 50 -6.99 0.24 0.01
C SER A 50 -7.98 0.25 1.18
N LEU A 51 -7.68 -0.47 2.26
CA LEU A 51 -8.47 -0.45 3.49
C LEU A 51 -8.29 0.86 4.26
N ALA A 52 -7.03 1.33 4.38
CA ALA A 52 -6.72 2.61 5.00
C ALA A 52 -7.44 3.77 4.31
N ALA A 53 -7.47 3.79 2.97
CA ALA A 53 -8.19 4.80 2.19
C ALA A 53 -9.72 4.76 2.35
N LYS A 54 -10.27 3.68 2.91
CA LYS A 54 -11.70 3.56 3.27
C LYS A 54 -11.96 3.91 4.73
N GLY A 55 -10.96 4.43 5.44
CA GLY A 55 -11.02 4.72 6.87
C GLY A 55 -10.99 3.49 7.77
N VAL A 56 -10.62 2.31 7.24
CA VAL A 56 -10.48 1.09 8.05
C VAL A 56 -9.13 1.09 8.74
N ALA A 57 -9.12 0.98 10.06
CA ALA A 57 -7.89 0.82 10.83
C ALA A 57 -7.24 -0.53 10.49
N VAL A 58 -6.12 -0.48 9.78
CA VAL A 58 -5.31 -1.66 9.47
C VAL A 58 -4.27 -1.83 10.58
N PRO A 59 -4.24 -2.96 11.30
CA PRO A 59 -3.17 -3.25 12.22
C PRO A 59 -1.88 -3.41 11.41
N LEU A 60 -1.01 -2.40 11.44
CA LEU A 60 0.29 -2.51 10.79
C LEU A 60 1.03 -3.70 11.39
N PRO A 61 1.55 -4.64 10.57
CA PRO A 61 2.35 -5.73 11.08
C PRO A 61 3.50 -5.15 11.88
N ALA A 62 3.75 -5.69 13.08
CA ALA A 62 4.85 -5.26 13.92
C ALA A 62 6.13 -5.29 13.07
N ARG A 63 6.84 -4.15 12.98
CA ARG A 63 8.09 -4.08 12.22
C ARG A 63 8.97 -5.26 12.62
N PRO A 64 9.44 -6.10 11.67
CA PRO A 64 10.39 -7.14 12.02
C PRO A 64 11.70 -6.47 12.45
N GLY A 65 12.06 -6.63 13.72
CA GLY A 65 13.33 -6.16 14.28
C GLY A 65 13.19 -5.35 15.57
N LYS A 66 13.15 -6.07 16.70
CA LYS A 66 14.15 -5.86 17.76
C LYS A 66 14.96 -7.13 17.89
#